data_AF-A0A6L6C8F9-F1
#
_entry.id   AF-A0A6L6C8F9-F1
#
_cell.length_a   1.000
_cell.length_b   1.000
_cell.length_c   1.000
_cell.angle_alpha   90.00
_cell.angle_beta   90.00
_cell.angle_gamma   90.00
#
_symmetry.space_group_name_H-M   'P 1'
#
loop_
_entity.id
_entity.type
_entity.pdbx_description
1 polymer ?
#
loop_
_entity_poly.entity_id
_entity_poly.type
_entity_poly.pdbx_seq_one_letter_code
_entity_poly.pdbx_strand_id
1 'polypeptide(L)'
;MNEILIVTGMSGAGRSTVSAALEDAGWSVIDNLPLELISRVSELASPGISEATGLAFIVGRSGGVDPEQLIRTIEDLRAQSFIAKLLFLDAPDDVLVSRFEGN
;
A
#
# COMPACT_ATOMS: atom_id res chain seq x y z
N MET A 1 -13.80 11.68 -5.91
CA MET A 1 -12.94 11.84 -4.71
C MET A 1 -11.93 10.71 -4.79
N ASN A 2 -10.64 11.02 -4.70
CA ASN A 2 -9.59 10.07 -5.08
C ASN A 2 -9.37 9.04 -3.96
N GLU A 3 -9.51 7.75 -4.29
CA GLU A 3 -9.27 6.66 -3.34
C GLU A 3 -7.78 6.31 -3.27
N ILE A 4 -7.27 6.22 -2.05
CA ILE A 4 -5.92 5.73 -1.77
C ILE A 4 -6.00 4.50 -0.88
N LEU A 5 -5.31 3.44 -1.29
CA LEU A 5 -5.16 2.21 -0.53
C LEU A 5 -3.69 2.01 -0.17
N ILE A 6 -3.38 1.98 1.12
CA ILE A 6 -2.06 1.54 1.57
C ILE A 6 -2.15 0.07 1.90
N VAL A 7 -1.28 -0.75 1.29
CA VAL A 7 -1.18 -2.19 1.53
C VAL A 7 0.13 -2.50 2.22
N THR A 8 0.04 -3.15 3.37
CA THR A 8 1.20 -3.64 4.12
C THR A 8 0.90 -5.02 4.69
N GLY A 9 1.85 -5.60 5.41
CA GLY A 9 1.66 -6.90 6.05
C GLY A 9 2.97 -7.63 6.26
N MET A 10 2.86 -8.81 6.87
CA MET A 10 4.01 -9.67 7.16
C MET A 10 4.71 -10.13 5.87
N SER A 11 6.02 -10.40 5.93
CA SER A 11 6.75 -11.00 4.81
C SER A 11 6.17 -12.38 4.49
N GLY A 12 5.82 -12.65 3.23
CA GLY A 12 5.12 -13.89 2.83
C GLY A 12 3.59 -13.84 2.96
N ALA A 13 2.99 -12.74 3.44
CA ALA A 13 1.53 -12.60 3.58
C ALA A 13 0.78 -12.36 2.25
N GLY A 14 1.49 -12.26 1.12
CA GLY A 14 0.86 -12.14 -0.21
C GLY A 14 0.74 -10.72 -0.77
N ARG A 15 1.57 -9.76 -0.32
CA ARG A 15 1.60 -8.38 -0.85
C ARG A 15 1.73 -8.31 -2.37
N SER A 16 2.59 -9.13 -2.98
CA SER A 16 2.75 -9.18 -4.44
C SER A 16 1.51 -9.73 -5.15
N THR A 17 0.81 -10.69 -4.54
CA THR A 17 -0.46 -11.20 -5.08
C THR A 17 -1.55 -10.13 -5.05
N VAL A 18 -1.65 -9.36 -3.95
CA VAL A 18 -2.59 -8.24 -3.85
C VAL A 18 -2.24 -7.12 -4.82
N SER A 19 -0.94 -6.84 -5.01
CA SER A 19 -0.46 -5.89 -6.02
C SER A 19 -1.00 -6.22 -7.41
N ALA A 20 -0.78 -7.46 -7.87
CA ALA A 20 -1.27 -7.91 -9.18
C ALA A 20 -2.81 -7.85 -9.28
N ALA A 21 -3.52 -8.29 -8.25
CA ALA A 21 -4.98 -8.25 -8.23
C ALA A 21 -5.55 -6.82 -8.27
N LEU A 22 -4.85 -5.85 -7.67
CA LEU A 22 -5.23 -4.44 -7.72
C LEU A 22 -5.02 -3.86 -9.13
N GLU A 23 -3.89 -4.18 -9.79
CA GLU A 23 -3.63 -3.78 -11.17
C GLU A 23 -4.72 -4.34 -12.11
N ASP A 24 -5.06 -5.62 -11.98
CA ASP A 24 -6.15 -6.26 -12.73
C ASP A 24 -7.52 -5.60 -12.48
N ALA A 25 -7.72 -5.04 -11.28
CA ALA A 25 -8.91 -4.29 -10.91
C ALA A 25 -8.89 -2.80 -11.33
N GLY A 26 -7.88 -2.39 -12.10
CA GLY A 26 -7.75 -1.02 -12.63
C GLY A 26 -7.23 0.01 -11.63
N TRP A 27 -6.57 -0.44 -10.55
CA TRP A 27 -5.83 0.45 -9.66
C TRP A 27 -4.44 0.75 -10.23
N SER A 28 -3.99 1.99 -10.05
CA SER A 28 -2.58 2.32 -10.24
C SER A 28 -1.81 1.87 -9.01
N VAL A 29 -0.86 0.94 -9.17
CA VAL A 29 -0.09 0.39 -8.04
C VAL A 29 1.34 0.95 -8.06
N ILE A 30 1.79 1.42 -6.89
CA ILE A 30 3.16 1.88 -6.65
C ILE A 30 3.75 1.01 -5.54
N ASP A 31 4.75 0.21 -5.90
CA ASP A 31 5.44 -0.68 -4.97
C ASP A 31 6.75 -0.06 -4.47
N ASN A 32 7.11 -0.39 -3.24
CA ASN A 32 8.38 -0.09 -2.60
C ASN A 32 8.72 1.42 -2.51
N LEU A 33 7.69 2.26 -2.39
CA LEU A 33 7.87 3.69 -2.13
C LEU A 33 8.07 3.96 -0.62
N PRO A 34 9.04 4.80 -0.24
CA PRO A 34 9.16 5.30 1.13
C PRO A 34 7.89 6.03 1.61
N LEU A 35 7.50 5.85 2.87
CA LEU A 35 6.27 6.43 3.43
C LEU A 35 6.23 7.95 3.32
N GLU A 36 7.38 8.60 3.47
CA GLU A 36 7.56 10.05 3.43
C GLU A 36 7.19 10.65 2.06
N LEU A 37 7.21 9.83 1.00
CA LEU A 37 6.92 10.28 -0.36
C LEU A 37 5.46 10.02 -0.77
N ILE A 38 4.71 9.23 -0.01
CA ILE A 38 3.34 8.83 -0.36
C ILE A 38 2.42 10.05 -0.55
N SER A 39 2.39 10.97 0.42
CA SER A 39 1.53 12.15 0.34
C SER A 39 1.87 13.01 -0.88
N ARG A 40 3.16 13.24 -1.13
CA ARG A 40 3.63 14.05 -2.26
C ARG A 40 3.32 13.42 -3.61
N VAL A 41 3.48 12.10 -3.74
CA VAL A 41 3.10 11.38 -4.96
C VAL A 41 1.60 11.41 -5.18
N SER A 42 0.82 11.30 -4.11
CA SER A 42 -0.65 11.35 -4.16
C SER A 42 -1.16 12.71 -4.66
N GLU A 43 -0.57 13.81 -4.19
CA GLU A 43 -0.87 15.16 -4.68
C GLU A 43 -0.60 15.30 -6.18
N LEU A 44 0.56 14.83 -6.65
CA LEU A 44 0.97 14.91 -8.06
C LEU A 44 0.14 13.99 -8.96
N ALA A 45 -0.27 12.83 -8.47
CA ALA A 45 -1.11 11.88 -9.19
C ALA A 45 -2.58 12.31 -9.23
N SER A 46 -3.02 13.18 -8.32
CA SER A 46 -4.42 13.60 -8.17
C SER A 46 -5.12 14.02 -9.47
N PRO A 47 -4.48 14.79 -10.37
CA PRO A 47 -5.09 15.14 -11.67
C PRO A 47 -5.24 13.96 -12.63
N GLY A 48 -4.35 12.95 -12.55
CA GLY A 48 -4.34 11.76 -13.40
C GLY A 48 -5.14 10.57 -12.84
N ILE A 49 -5.52 10.60 -11.56
CA ILE A 49 -6.35 9.56 -10.93
C ILE A 49 -7.76 9.48 -11.55
N SER A 50 -8.20 10.50 -12.31
CA SER A 50 -9.53 10.49 -12.92
C SER A 50 -9.81 9.33 -13.89
N GLU A 51 -8.77 8.66 -14.42
CA GLU A 51 -8.90 7.50 -15.31
C GLU A 51 -8.75 6.15 -14.58
N ALA A 52 -8.20 6.15 -13.36
CA ALA A 52 -7.97 4.95 -12.55
C ALA A 52 -9.05 4.76 -11.48
N THR A 53 -9.26 3.52 -11.02
CA THR A 53 -10.15 3.24 -9.89
C THR A 53 -9.64 3.90 -8.59
N GLY A 54 -8.32 3.97 -8.43
CA GLY A 54 -7.64 4.56 -7.28
C GLY A 54 -6.13 4.34 -7.33
N LEU A 55 -5.41 4.82 -6.31
CA LEU A 55 -3.97 4.65 -6.17
C LEU A 55 -3.66 3.71 -4.99
N ALA A 56 -2.86 2.68 -5.23
CA ALA A 56 -2.44 1.75 -4.20
C ALA A 56 -0.92 1.85 -3.95
N PHE A 57 -0.53 1.92 -2.68
CA PHE A 57 0.87 1.91 -2.26
C PHE A 57 1.19 0.61 -1.53
N ILE A 58 2.11 -0.18 -2.06
CA ILE A 58 2.60 -1.40 -1.40
C ILE A 58 3.85 -1.04 -0.59
N VAL A 59 3.77 -1.19 0.74
CA VAL A 59 4.83 -0.72 1.65
C VAL A 59 5.43 -1.87 2.49
N GLY A 60 6.63 -1.64 3.02
CA GLY A 60 7.29 -2.54 3.97
C GLY A 60 8.12 -3.68 3.35
N ARG A 61 8.44 -3.65 2.05
CA ARG A 61 9.27 -4.71 1.42
C ARG A 61 10.68 -4.75 1.99
N SER A 62 11.18 -3.62 2.50
CA SER A 62 12.58 -3.40 2.88
C SER A 62 12.88 -3.54 4.38
N GLY A 63 12.00 -4.18 5.17
CA GLY A 63 12.28 -4.46 6.60
C GLY A 63 11.26 -3.87 7.58
N GLY A 64 9.98 -4.17 7.37
CA GLY A 64 8.91 -3.68 8.23
C GLY A 64 8.50 -2.24 7.91
N VAL A 65 7.49 -1.76 8.61
CA VAL A 65 6.95 -0.40 8.48
C VAL A 65 6.84 0.15 9.90
N ASP A 66 7.33 1.36 10.14
CA ASP A 66 7.07 2.06 11.40
C ASP A 66 5.57 2.36 11.49
N PRO A 67 4.84 1.76 12.46
CA PRO A 67 3.40 1.97 12.59
C PRO A 67 3.03 3.42 12.87
N GLU A 68 3.82 4.15 13.66
CA GLU A 68 3.52 5.55 13.97
C GLU A 68 3.65 6.42 12.72
N GLN A 69 4.70 6.20 11.94
CA GLN A 69 4.90 6.90 10.69
C GLN A 69 3.79 6.59 9.68
N LEU A 70 3.40 5.31 9.56
CA LEU A 70 2.31 4.90 8.68
C LEU A 70 0.99 5.57 9.04
N ILE A 71 0.65 5.62 10.34
CA ILE A 71 -0.57 6.27 10.81
C ILE A 71 -0.54 7.76 10.45
N ARG A 72 0.58 8.46 10.70
CA ARG A 72 0.74 9.87 10.32
C ARG A 72 0.56 10.08 8.82
N THR A 73 1.16 9.24 7.99
CA THR A 73 0.97 9.31 6.53
C THR A 73 -0.51 9.17 6.14
N ILE A 74 -1.26 8.27 6.77
CA ILE A 74 -2.70 8.11 6.50
C ILE A 74 -3.49 9.36 6.93
N GLU A 75 -3.14 9.95 8.07
CA GLU A 75 -3.77 11.18 8.57
C GLU A 75 -3.49 12.37 7.63
N ASP A 76 -2.25 12.52 7.16
CA ASP A 76 -1.87 13.55 6.20
C ASP A 76 -2.67 13.44 4.89
N LEU A 77 -2.81 12.23 4.36
CA LEU A 77 -3.64 11.99 3.17
C LEU A 77 -5.10 12.39 3.40
N ARG A 78 -5.67 12.05 4.56
CA ARG A 78 -7.06 12.43 4.89
C ARG A 78 -7.22 13.94 5.05
N ALA A 79 -6.23 14.62 5.64
CA ALA A 79 -6.21 16.08 5.73
C ALA A 79 -6.20 16.76 4.35
N GLN A 80 -5.64 16.09 3.34
CA GLN A 80 -5.65 16.51 1.94
C GLN A 80 -6.92 16.12 1.17
N SER A 81 -7.98 15.68 1.87
CA SER A 81 -9.27 15.26 1.30
C SER A 81 -9.23 13.98 0.44
N PHE A 82 -8.20 13.14 0.58
CA PHE A 82 -8.21 11.79 0.03
C PHE A 82 -9.02 10.82 0.89
N ILE A 83 -9.64 9.82 0.26
CA ILE A 83 -10.23 8.68 0.97
C ILE A 83 -9.12 7.64 1.17
N ALA A 84 -8.41 7.72 2.30
CA ALA A 84 -7.30 6.82 2.61
C ALA A 84 -7.73 5.61 3.47
N LYS A 85 -7.46 4.41 2.96
CA LYS A 85 -7.73 3.10 3.59
C LYS A 85 -6.41 2.34 3.80
N LEU A 86 -6.37 1.50 4.84
CA LEU A 86 -5.25 0.59 5.13
C LEU A 86 -5.72 -0.86 4.98
N LEU A 87 -4.97 -1.65 4.21
CA LEU A 87 -5.09 -3.10 4.12
C LEU A 87 -3.83 -3.72 4.74
N PHE A 88 -4.01 -4.43 5.85
CA PHE A 88 -2.95 -5.21 6.49
C PHE A 88 -3.14 -6.68 6.14
N LEU A 89 -2.12 -7.30 5.54
CA LEU A 89 -2.10 -8.71 5.18
C LEU A 89 -1.39 -9.52 6.26
N ASP A 90 -2.03 -10.62 6.66
CA ASP A 90 -1.51 -11.50 7.69
C ASP A 90 -1.72 -12.97 7.32
N ALA A 91 -0.93 -13.84 7.93
CA ALA A 91 -1.09 -15.28 7.87
C ALA A 91 -0.44 -15.91 9.12
N PRO A 92 -0.82 -17.15 9.48
CA PRO A 92 -0.16 -17.88 10.56
C PRO A 92 1.36 -17.99 10.36
N ASP A 93 2.12 -17.93 11.46
CA ASP A 93 3.60 -17.93 11.43
C ASP A 93 4.20 -19.11 10.66
N ASP A 94 3.64 -20.31 10.83
CA ASP A 94 4.07 -21.53 10.14
C ASP A 94 3.88 -21.41 8.61
N VAL A 95 2.81 -20.75 8.18
CA VAL A 95 2.56 -20.44 6.76
C VAL A 95 3.53 -19.38 6.24
N LEU A 96 3.81 -18.33 7.01
CA LEU A 96 4.74 -17.26 6.63
C LEU A 96 6.17 -17.80 6.46
N VAL A 97 6.64 -18.61 7.41
CA VAL A 97 7.97 -19.25 7.37
C VAL A 97 8.08 -20.16 6.14
N SER A 98 7.10 -21.04 5.93
CA SER A 98 7.11 -21.96 4.77
C SER A 98 7.19 -21.23 3.43
N ARG A 99 6.51 -20.09 3.29
CA ARG A 99 6.56 -19.26 2.06
C ARG A 99 7.86 -18.49 1.90
N PHE A 100 8.52 -18.16 3.01
CA PHE A 100 9.80 -17.47 2.98
C PHE A 100 10.94 -18.43 2.62
N GLU A 101 10.93 -19.65 3.16
CA GLU A 101 11.95 -20.67 2.88
C GLU A 101 11.84 -21.28 1.47
N GLY A 102 10.66 -21.22 0.85
CA GLY A 102 10.43 -21.71 -0.50
C GLY A 102 10.83 -20.77 -1.64
N ASN A 103 11.36 -19.57 -1.32
CA ASN A 103 11.74 -18.52 -2.27
C ASN A 103 13.25 -18.25 -2.27
#